data_AF-K2BJI0-F1
#
_entry.id   AF-K2BJI0-F1
#
_cell.length_a   1.000
_cell.length_b   1.000
_cell.length_c   1.000
_cell.angle_alpha   90.00
_cell.angle_beta   90.00
_cell.angle_gamma   90.00
#
_symmetry.space_group_name_H-M   'P 1'
#
loop_
_entity.id
_entity.type
_entity.pdbx_description
1 polymer ?
#
loop_
_entity_poly.entity_id
_entity_poly.type
_entity_poly.pdbx_seq_one_letter_code
_entity_poly.pdbx_strand_id
1 'polypeptide(L)' 'MRVGLEVLPLTSAHQVRGVGFYTQRLRDQLQRLAKEQADFSFVEITEKQWSKVDVLHYPYFQPFFRTLP' A
#
# COMPACT_ATOMS: atom_id res chain seq x y z
N MET A 1 14.10 -1.63 6.76
CA MET A 1 13.23 -2.04 5.64
C MET A 1 12.20 -0.95 5.37
N ARG A 2 12.05 -0.56 4.10
CA ARG A 2 11.12 0.48 3.66
C ARG A 2 9.98 -0.14 2.88
N VAL A 3 8.78 -0.08 3.45
CA VAL A 3 7.57 -0.70 2.89
C VAL A 3 6.66 0.37 2.30
N GLY A 4 6.25 0.12 1.07
CA GLY A 4 5.29 0.91 0.32
C GLY A 4 3.89 0.30 0.36
N LEU A 5 2.86 1.13 0.50
CA LEU A 5 1.46 0.74 0.30
C LEU A 5 0.84 1.60 -0.81
N GLU A 6 0.29 0.96 -1.83
CA GLU A 6 -0.49 1.65 -2.85
C GLU A 6 -1.85 2.08 -2.27
N VAL A 7 -2.11 3.39 -2.23
CA VAL A 7 -3.28 3.98 -1.54
C VAL A 7 -4.41 4.40 -2.49
N LEU A 8 -4.27 4.23 -3.81
CA LEU A 8 -5.37 4.41 -4.76
C LEU A 8 -6.70 3.72 -4.37
N PRO A 9 -6.73 2.54 -3.70
CA PRO A 9 -7.99 1.95 -3.25
C PRO A 9 -8.77 2.83 -2.27
N LEU A 10 -8.10 3.71 -1.53
CA LEU A 10 -8.69 4.61 -0.55
C LEU A 10 -9.43 5.80 -1.17
N THR A 11 -9.20 6.08 -2.46
CA THR A 11 -9.85 7.21 -3.17
C THR A 11 -10.88 6.74 -4.20
N SER A 12 -10.99 5.44 -4.43
CA SER A 12 -11.91 4.84 -5.39
C SER A 12 -13.32 4.63 -4.82
N ALA A 13 -14.30 4.31 -5.68
CA ALA A 13 -15.66 3.91 -5.28
C ALA A 13 -15.72 2.66 -4.36
N HIS A 14 -14.60 1.97 -4.14
CA HIS A 14 -14.44 0.84 -3.23
C HIS A 14 -13.79 1.22 -1.88
N GLN A 15 -13.63 2.51 -1.58
CA GLN A 15 -13.00 2.99 -0.34
C GLN A 15 -13.59 2.36 0.94
N VAL A 16 -14.91 2.18 0.99
CA VAL A 16 -15.63 1.72 2.18
C VAL A 16 -15.80 0.19 2.26
N ARG A 17 -15.49 -0.56 1.20
CA ARG A 17 -15.77 -2.02 1.13
C ARG A 17 -14.75 -2.78 0.29
N GLY A 18 -14.54 -4.05 0.64
CA GLY A 18 -13.57 -4.89 -0.07
C GLY A 18 -12.16 -4.30 0.06
N VAL A 19 -11.50 -4.06 -1.06
CA VAL A 19 -10.09 -3.64 -1.10
C VAL A 19 -9.81 -2.36 -0.30
N GLY A 20 -10.65 -1.32 -0.40
CA GLY A 20 -10.41 -0.06 0.30
C GLY A 20 -10.42 -0.21 1.82
N PHE A 21 -11.33 -1.04 2.35
CA PHE A 21 -11.42 -1.33 3.78
C PHE A 21 -10.19 -2.06 4.32
N TYR A 22 -9.69 -3.06 3.59
CA TYR A 22 -8.46 -3.76 3.97
C TYR A 22 -7.23 -2.86 3.84
N THR A 23 -7.13 -2.06 2.76
CA THR A 23 -6.06 -1.08 2.58
C THR A 23 -6.02 -0.07 3.73
N GLN A 24 -7.18 0.40 4.20
CA GLN A 24 -7.25 1.34 5.33
C GLN A 24 -6.71 0.71 6.62
N ARG A 25 -7.17 -0.49 6.96
CA ARG A 25 -6.71 -1.20 8.15
C ARG A 25 -5.21 -1.51 8.09
N LEU A 26 -4.72 -1.92 6.92
CA LEU A 26 -3.30 -2.19 6.71
C LEU A 26 -2.47 -0.92 6.90
N ARG A 27 -2.88 0.20 6.28
CA ARG A 27 -2.23 1.51 6.45
C ARG A 27 -2.11 1.88 7.93
N ASP A 28 -3.20 1.79 8.68
CA ASP A 28 -3.22 2.19 10.08
C ASP A 28 -2.27 1.32 10.94
N GLN A 29 -2.17 0.01 10.64
CA GLN A 29 -1.22 -0.88 11.31
C GLN A 29 0.24 -0.62 10.91
N LEU A 30 0.52 -0.39 9.61
CA LEU A 30 1.89 -0.09 9.15
C LEU A 30 2.39 1.24 9.71
N GLN A 31 1.51 2.25 9.81
CA GLN A 31 1.83 3.51 10.49
C GLN A 31 2.14 3.32 11.97
N ARG A 32 1.44 2.41 12.66
CA ARG A 32 1.74 2.07 14.05
C ARG A 32 3.10 1.38 14.17
N LEU A 33 3.35 0.37 13.34
CA LEU A 33 4.62 -0.37 13.32
C LEU A 33 5.83 0.55 13.05
N ALA A 34 5.68 1.52 12.14
CA ALA A 34 6.73 2.52 11.86
C ALA A 34 7.03 3.47 13.01
N LYS A 35 6.13 3.62 13.97
CA LYS A 35 6.39 4.38 15.21
C LYS A 35 7.05 3.51 16.28
N GLU A 36 6.77 2.21 16.27
CA GLU A 36 7.23 1.25 17.28
C GLU A 36 8.60 0.65 16.96
N GLN A 37 8.96 0.54 15.66
CA GLN A 37 10.17 -0.13 15.19
C GLN A 37 11.09 0.84 14.45
N ALA A 38 12.32 1.00 14.95
CA ALA A 38 13.29 1.95 14.40
C ALA A 38 13.85 1.52 13.02
N ASP A 39 13.85 0.23 12.73
CA ASP A 39 14.34 -0.37 11.49
C ASP A 39 13.25 -0.52 10.42
N PHE A 40 12.02 -0.10 10.71
CA PHE A 40 10.88 -0.15 9.80
C PHE A 40 10.45 1.25 9.39
N SER A 41 10.31 1.48 8.09
CA SER A 41 9.76 2.74 7.56
C SER A 41 8.60 2.46 6.62
N PHE A 42 7.55 3.26 6.76
CA PHE A 42 6.33 3.15 5.97
C PHE A 42 6.16 4.37 5.08
N VAL A 43 5.83 4.14 3.80
CA VAL A 43 5.47 5.20 2.87
C VAL A 43 4.21 4.83 2.10
N GLU A 44 3.30 5.79 1.98
CA GLU A 44 2.16 5.67 1.08
C GLU A 44 2.63 6.03 -0.33
N ILE A 45 2.29 5.19 -1.30
CA ILE A 45 2.69 5.36 -2.69
C ILE A 45 1.46 5.54 -3.56
N THR A 46 1.62 6.38 -4.57
CA THR A 46 0.81 6.45 -5.79
C THR A 46 1.69 6.10 -6.99
N GLU A 47 1.11 5.71 -8.13
CA GLU A 47 1.77 5.18 -9.35
C GLU A 47 3.14 5.79 -9.75
N LYS A 48 3.44 7.03 -9.37
CA LYS A 48 4.70 7.72 -9.68
C LYS A 48 5.89 7.44 -8.73
N GLN A 49 5.74 6.67 -7.65
CA GLN A 49 6.80 6.56 -6.61
C GLN A 49 7.25 5.13 -6.25
N TRP A 50 7.00 4.13 -7.11
CA TRP A 50 7.36 2.72 -6.83
C TRP A 50 8.86 2.43 -6.69
N SER A 51 9.75 3.29 -7.19
CA SER A 51 11.20 3.06 -7.22
C SER A 51 11.94 3.29 -5.89
N LYS A 52 11.24 3.63 -4.80
CA LYS A 52 11.86 4.09 -3.54
C LYS A 52 11.66 3.15 -2.35
N VAL A 53 11.20 1.92 -2.56
CA VAL A 53 10.85 0.97 -1.48
C VAL A 53 11.45 -0.40 -1.71
N ASP A 54 11.70 -1.13 -0.61
CA ASP A 54 12.20 -2.50 -0.64
C ASP A 54 11.06 -3.49 -0.97
N VAL A 55 9.85 -3.19 -0.50
CA VAL A 55 8.64 -3.99 -0.69
C VAL A 55 7.45 -3.08 -0.98
N LEU A 56 6.63 -3.42 -1.98
CA LEU A 56 5.40 -2.70 -2.33
C LEU A 56 4.19 -3.61 -2.19
N HIS A 57 3.18 -3.19 -1.41
CA HIS A 57 1.87 -3.82 -1.42
C HIS A 57 0.99 -3.22 -2.52
N TYR A 58 0.72 -4.02 -3.56
CA TYR A 58 -0.09 -3.63 -4.71
C TYR A 58 -1.39 -4.47 -4.76
N PRO A 59 -2.56 -3.88 -4.50
CA PRO A 59 -3.81 -4.62 -4.31
C PRO A 59 -4.55 -4.94 -5.61
N TYR A 60 -4.09 -4.44 -6.75
CA TYR A 60 -4.74 -4.61 -8.06
C TYR A 60 -4.08 -5.66 -8.95
N PHE A 61 -3.38 -6.63 -8.35
CA PHE A 61 -2.77 -7.71 -9.14
C PHE A 61 -3.85 -8.55 -9.83
N GLN A 62 -3.81 -8.61 -11.15
CA GLN A 62 -4.70 -9.46 -11.94
C GLN A 62 -3.86 -10.42 -12.80
N PRO A 63 -4.00 -11.74 -12.66
CA PRO A 63 -3.13 -12.70 -13.35
C PRO A 63 -3.35 -12.74 -14.88
N PHE A 64 -4.45 -12.17 -15.38
CA PHE A 64 -4.81 -12.19 -16.80
C PHE A 64 -4.45 -10.91 -17.55
N PHE A 65 -3.97 -9.87 -16.87
CA PHE A 65 -3.64 -8.58 -17.47
C PHE A 65 -2.27 -8.10 -16.95
N ARG A 66 -1.58 -7.28 -17.75
CA ARG A 66 -0.35 -6.62 -17.26
C ARG A 66 -0.74 -5.51 -16.30
N THR A 67 -0.82 -5.83 -15.02
CA THR A 67 -1.13 -4.88 -13.93
C THR A 67 0.12 -4.41 -13.18
N LEU A 68 1.26 -5.04 -13.42
CA LEU A 68 2.56 -4.63 -12.90
C LEU A 68 3.39 -4.03 -14.06
N PRO A 69 4.19 -2.97 -13.80
CA PRO A 69 5.01 -2.29 -14.80
C PRO A 69 6.13 -3.18 -15.33
#